data_AF-A0A929RN88-F1
#
_entry.id   AF-A0A929RN88-F1
#
_cell.length_a   1.000
_cell.length_b   1.000
_cell.length_c   1.000
_cell.angle_alpha   90.00
_cell.angle_beta   90.00
_cell.angle_gamma   90.00
#
_symmetry.space_group_name_H-M   'P 1'
#
loop_
_entity.id
_entity.type
_entity.pdbx_description
1 polymer ?
#
loop_
_entity_poly.entity_id
_entity_poly.type
_entity_poly.pdbx_seq_one_letter_code
_entity_poly.pdbx_strand_id
1 'polypeptide(L)'
;MTDKMFKLSDKYANLLIEVWETKIKVVDDSRPNPRVTIFYGDLLEPSTMVYFKSRQWFYSKPYGVGVLHGMWTNSDGEAKSVYDFLTDIISFGRPVEVVFDPRHFTPKGMI
;
A
#
# COMPACT_ATOMS: atom_id res chain seq x y z
N MET A 1 -16.69 -28.89 -8.58
CA MET A 1 -16.50 -27.97 -7.43
C MET A 1 -15.13 -27.29 -7.53
N THR A 2 -14.10 -28.08 -7.84
CA THR A 2 -12.75 -27.68 -8.28
C THR A 2 -12.73 -26.56 -9.33
N ASP A 3 -13.48 -26.66 -10.44
CA ASP A 3 -13.43 -25.63 -11.51
C ASP A 3 -13.88 -24.24 -11.05
N LYS A 4 -14.84 -24.15 -10.12
CA LYS A 4 -15.28 -22.86 -9.57
C LYS A 4 -14.19 -22.26 -8.67
N MET A 5 -13.51 -23.10 -7.89
CA MET A 5 -12.42 -22.67 -7.03
C MET A 5 -11.18 -22.23 -7.83
N PHE A 6 -10.82 -22.94 -8.90
CA PHE A 6 -9.76 -22.51 -9.82
C PHE A 6 -10.06 -21.15 -10.44
N LYS A 7 -11.28 -20.97 -10.98
CA LYS A 7 -11.70 -19.68 -11.55
C LYS A 7 -11.68 -18.54 -10.52
N LEU A 8 -12.04 -18.80 -9.27
CA LEU A 8 -11.96 -17.81 -8.19
C LEU A 8 -10.50 -17.46 -7.86
N SER A 9 -9.63 -18.46 -7.80
CA SER A 9 -8.20 -18.27 -7.59
C SER A 9 -7.57 -17.42 -8.69
N ASP A 10 -7.88 -17.70 -9.96
CA ASP A 10 -7.35 -16.93 -11.09
C ASP A 10 -7.83 -15.47 -11.06
N LYS A 11 -9.12 -15.26 -10.77
CA LYS A 11 -9.65 -13.89 -10.62
C LYS A 11 -9.00 -13.14 -9.48
N TYR A 12 -8.76 -13.81 -8.36
CA TYR A 12 -8.08 -13.21 -7.21
C TYR A 12 -6.62 -12.88 -7.54
N ALA A 13 -5.89 -13.78 -8.21
CA ALA A 13 -4.52 -13.55 -8.66
C ALA A 13 -4.43 -12.38 -9.64
N ASN A 14 -5.36 -12.29 -10.60
CA ASN A 14 -5.41 -11.17 -11.54
C ASN A 14 -5.70 -9.85 -10.82
N LEU A 15 -6.67 -9.83 -9.89
CA LEU A 15 -6.94 -8.63 -9.08
C LEU A 15 -5.71 -8.20 -8.28
N LEU A 16 -5.01 -9.17 -7.67
CA LEU A 16 -3.79 -8.92 -6.93
C LEU A 16 -2.72 -8.27 -7.81
N ILE A 17 -2.49 -8.80 -9.01
CA ILE A 17 -1.52 -8.26 -9.96
C ILE A 17 -1.90 -6.83 -10.36
N GLU A 18 -3.16 -6.61 -10.76
CA GLU A 18 -3.64 -5.29 -11.17
C GLU A 18 -3.49 -4.25 -10.05
N VAL A 19 -3.86 -4.61 -8.82
CA VAL A 19 -3.68 -3.72 -7.65
C VAL A 19 -2.20 -3.46 -7.39
N TRP A 20 -1.36 -4.49 -7.43
CA TRP A 20 0.06 -4.38 -7.16
C TRP A 20 0.76 -3.47 -8.17
N GLU A 21 0.53 -3.72 -9.47
CA GLU A 21 1.20 -3.05 -10.59
C GLU A 21 0.56 -1.71 -10.97
N THR A 22 -0.50 -1.28 -10.26
CA THR A 22 -1.07 0.05 -10.48
C THR A 22 -0.05 1.13 -10.15
N LYS A 23 0.26 1.99 -11.13
CA LYS A 23 1.22 3.08 -10.99
C LYS A 23 0.59 4.27 -10.27
N ILE A 24 1.22 4.73 -9.19
CA ILE A 24 0.79 5.89 -8.41
C ILE A 24 1.92 6.91 -8.28
N LYS A 25 1.54 8.18 -8.14
CA LYS A 25 2.49 9.26 -7.86
C LYS A 25 2.74 9.34 -6.36
N VAL A 26 4.00 9.43 -5.96
CA VAL A 26 4.38 9.63 -4.56
C VAL A 26 5.39 10.76 -4.39
N VAL A 27 5.40 11.33 -3.19
CA VAL A 27 6.49 12.17 -2.69
C VAL A 27 7.19 11.40 -1.58
N ASP A 28 8.48 11.13 -1.73
CA ASP A 28 9.30 10.40 -0.76
C ASP A 28 10.65 11.09 -0.61
N ASP A 29 10.78 11.91 0.41
CA ASP A 29 11.99 12.71 0.67
C ASP A 29 13.22 11.85 1.05
N SER A 30 13.04 10.55 1.31
CA SER A 30 14.15 9.62 1.53
C SER A 30 14.88 9.25 0.23
N ARG A 31 14.31 9.55 -0.94
CA ARG A 31 14.86 9.20 -2.26
C ARG A 31 15.61 10.37 -2.89
N PRO A 32 16.61 10.10 -3.77
CA PRO A 32 17.32 11.15 -4.50
C PRO A 32 16.42 12.05 -5.36
N ASN A 33 15.32 11.50 -5.88
CA ASN A 33 14.26 12.27 -6.54
C ASN A 33 12.96 12.10 -5.74
N PRO A 34 12.54 13.11 -4.97
CA PRO A 34 11.40 12.98 -4.08
C PRO A 34 10.09 12.70 -4.80
N ARG A 35 9.90 13.22 -6.02
CA ARG A 35 8.67 13.00 -6.79
C ARG A 35 8.87 11.86 -7.79
N VAL A 36 8.29 10.72 -7.49
CA VAL A 36 8.46 9.49 -8.28
C VAL A 36 7.11 8.82 -8.54
N THR A 37 7.04 8.03 -9.62
CA THR A 37 5.93 7.12 -9.86
C THR A 37 6.38 5.71 -9.51
N ILE A 38 5.65 5.04 -8.63
CA ILE A 38 5.96 3.69 -8.14
C ILE A 38 4.77 2.77 -8.37
N PHE A 39 4.98 1.47 -8.18
CA PHE A 39 3.88 0.53 -8.09
C PHE A 39 3.19 0.68 -6.74
N TYR A 40 1.86 0.58 -6.69
CA TYR A 40 1.14 0.68 -5.42
C TYR A 40 1.54 -0.44 -4.46
N GLY A 41 1.86 -1.63 -4.97
CA GLY A 41 2.44 -2.72 -4.20
C GLY A 41 3.68 -2.30 -3.40
N ASP A 42 4.46 -1.33 -3.88
CA ASP A 42 5.62 -0.81 -3.16
C ASP A 42 5.23 -0.05 -1.89
N LEU A 43 3.99 0.43 -1.73
CA LEU A 43 3.52 1.01 -0.46
C LEU A 43 2.98 -0.05 0.52
N LEU A 44 2.77 -1.29 0.07
CA LEU A 44 2.14 -2.36 0.85
C LEU A 44 3.15 -3.17 1.65
N GLU A 45 4.21 -2.51 2.13
CA GLU A 45 5.12 -3.08 3.12
C GLU A 45 4.55 -2.81 4.51
N PRO A 46 4.30 -3.84 5.35
CA PRO A 46 3.78 -3.65 6.69
C PRO A 46 4.57 -2.62 7.50
N SER A 47 3.86 -1.73 8.18
CA SER A 47 4.42 -0.59 8.92
C SER A 47 4.74 0.65 8.07
N THR A 48 4.49 0.63 6.76
CA THR A 48 4.56 1.85 5.94
C THR A 48 3.58 2.90 6.45
N MET A 49 4.03 4.16 6.49
CA MET A 49 3.20 5.31 6.84
C MET A 49 3.20 6.33 5.73
N VAL A 50 2.03 6.85 5.41
CA VAL A 50 1.85 7.87 4.38
C VAL A 50 0.94 8.99 4.85
N TYR A 51 1.09 10.17 4.26
CA TYR A 51 0.16 11.26 4.39
C TYR A 51 -0.69 11.32 3.11
N PHE A 52 -2.01 11.24 3.29
CA PHE A 52 -2.99 11.25 2.21
C PHE A 52 -4.28 11.93 2.66
N LYS A 53 -4.79 12.88 1.86
CA LYS A 53 -5.96 13.72 2.18
C LYS A 53 -5.88 14.34 3.58
N SER A 54 -4.73 14.95 3.89
CA SER A 54 -4.47 15.63 5.16
C SER A 54 -4.47 14.73 6.40
N ARG A 55 -4.36 13.41 6.23
CA ARG A 55 -4.33 12.43 7.32
C ARG A 55 -3.14 11.51 7.17
N GLN A 56 -2.59 11.09 8.30
CA GLN A 56 -1.57 10.05 8.34
C GLN A 56 -2.25 8.68 8.34
N TRP A 57 -1.83 7.81 7.43
CA TRP A 57 -2.32 6.45 7.26
C TRP A 57 -1.18 5.47 7.51
N PHE A 58 -1.49 4.39 8.20
CA PHE A 58 -0.58 3.31 8.55
C PHE A 58 -1.06 2.03 7.86
N TYR A 59 -0.17 1.35 7.16
CA TYR A 59 -0.48 0.08 6.55
C TYR A 59 -0.16 -1.09 7.47
N SER A 60 -1.14 -1.97 7.64
CA SER A 60 -1.03 -3.19 8.44
C SER A 60 -1.56 -4.40 7.67
N LYS A 61 -0.99 -5.57 7.94
CA LYS A 61 -1.46 -6.84 7.37
C LYS A 61 -1.28 -7.95 8.40
N PRO A 62 -2.27 -8.84 8.61
CA PRO A 62 -2.07 -10.03 9.42
C PRO A 62 -0.89 -10.88 8.91
N TYR A 63 -0.23 -11.60 9.83
CA TYR A 63 0.82 -12.52 9.46
C TYR A 63 0.26 -13.70 8.63
N GLY A 64 0.97 -14.10 7.58
CA GLY A 64 0.60 -15.27 6.75
C GLY A 64 -0.57 -15.09 5.77
N VAL A 65 -1.16 -13.89 5.66
CA VAL A 65 -2.24 -13.63 4.68
C VAL A 65 -1.76 -12.83 3.46
N GLY A 66 -2.49 -12.91 2.36
CA GLY A 66 -2.19 -12.18 1.11
C GLY A 66 -2.34 -10.66 1.26
N VAL A 67 -1.66 -9.88 0.41
CA VAL A 67 -1.57 -8.42 0.56
C VAL A 67 -2.92 -7.71 0.54
N LEU A 68 -3.90 -8.21 -0.25
CA LEU A 68 -5.24 -7.61 -0.35
C LEU A 68 -6.05 -7.70 0.96
N HIS A 69 -5.62 -8.54 1.90
CA HIS A 69 -6.20 -8.62 3.25
C HIS A 69 -5.58 -7.61 4.23
N GLY A 70 -4.63 -6.79 3.77
CA GLY A 70 -4.13 -5.66 4.53
C GLY A 70 -5.13 -4.53 4.65
N MET A 71 -4.86 -3.62 5.57
CA MET A 71 -5.68 -2.43 5.81
C MET A 71 -4.81 -1.20 6.02
N TRP A 72 -5.30 -0.08 5.51
CA TRP A 72 -4.83 1.25 5.85
C TRP A 72 -5.70 1.81 6.96
N THR A 73 -5.08 2.25 8.06
CA THR A 73 -5.79 2.87 9.18
C THR A 73 -5.22 4.26 9.47
N ASN A 74 -6.07 5.25 9.71
CA ASN A 74 -5.63 6.59 10.07
C ASN A 74 -5.79 6.90 11.56
N SER A 75 -5.30 8.07 11.98
CA SER A 75 -5.39 8.57 13.36
C SER A 75 -6.81 8.73 13.89
N ASP A 76 -7.79 8.86 13.00
CA ASP A 76 -9.18 9.10 13.36
C ASP A 76 -9.96 7.78 13.53
N GLY A 77 -9.27 6.63 13.40
CA GLY A 77 -9.86 5.30 13.50
C GLY A 77 -10.54 4.82 12.22
N GLU A 78 -10.43 5.57 11.11
CA GLU A 78 -10.93 5.11 9.81
C GLU A 78 -10.03 3.99 9.28
N ALA A 79 -10.65 2.95 8.73
CA ALA A 79 -9.97 1.83 8.10
C ALA A 79 -10.44 1.69 6.65
N LYS A 80 -9.50 1.42 5.74
CA LYS A 80 -9.76 1.12 4.33
C LYS A 80 -9.04 -0.16 3.95
N SER A 81 -9.68 -0.97 3.11
CA SER A 81 -8.98 -2.08 2.46
C SER A 81 -7.87 -1.54 1.54
N VAL A 82 -6.94 -2.40 1.16
CA VAL A 82 -5.91 -2.08 0.16
C VAL A 82 -6.54 -1.53 -1.14
N TYR A 83 -7.66 -2.12 -1.56
CA TYR A 83 -8.35 -1.75 -2.79
C TYR A 83 -9.07 -0.39 -2.68
N ASP A 84 -9.77 -0.13 -1.57
CA ASP A 84 -10.48 1.13 -1.37
C ASP A 84 -9.52 2.31 -1.26
N PHE A 85 -8.39 2.11 -0.58
CA PHE A 85 -7.35 3.13 -0.47
C PHE A 85 -6.72 3.45 -1.84
N LEU A 86 -6.46 2.45 -2.67
CA LEU A 86 -5.99 2.65 -4.05
C LEU A 86 -7.00 3.44 -4.89
N THR A 87 -8.27 3.06 -4.83
CA THR A 87 -9.35 3.72 -5.55
C THR A 87 -9.44 5.20 -5.17
N ASP A 88 -9.27 5.50 -3.88
CA ASP A 88 -9.20 6.86 -3.36
C ASP A 88 -8.00 7.64 -3.91
N ILE A 89 -6.82 7.03 -3.98
CA ILE A 89 -5.60 7.64 -4.55
C ILE A 89 -5.84 8.02 -6.01
N ILE A 90 -6.35 7.07 -6.81
CA ILE A 90 -6.64 7.27 -8.24
C ILE A 90 -7.65 8.40 -8.41
N SER A 91 -8.74 8.37 -7.63
CA SER A 91 -9.82 9.35 -7.72
C SER A 91 -9.39 10.75 -7.28
N PHE A 92 -8.52 10.84 -6.28
CA PHE A 92 -8.02 12.13 -5.79
C PHE A 92 -6.98 12.76 -6.73
N GLY A 93 -6.20 11.93 -7.44
CA GLY A 93 -5.28 12.37 -8.50
C GLY A 93 -4.05 13.16 -8.01
N ARG A 94 -3.86 13.30 -6.69
CA ARG A 94 -2.67 13.93 -6.09
C ARG A 94 -1.69 12.88 -5.56
N PRO A 95 -0.39 13.22 -5.47
CA PRO A 95 0.60 12.31 -4.89
C PRO A 95 0.28 11.92 -3.45
N VAL A 96 0.67 10.69 -3.11
CA VAL A 96 0.73 10.22 -1.71
C VAL A 96 2.10 10.58 -1.15
N GLU A 97 2.16 11.14 0.05
CA GLU A 97 3.44 11.52 0.67
C GLU A 97 3.90 10.39 1.60
N VAL A 98 5.07 9.83 1.39
CA VAL A 98 5.63 8.77 2.23
C VAL A 98 6.24 9.40 3.47
N VAL A 99 5.72 9.05 4.63
CA VAL A 99 6.20 9.52 5.94
C VAL A 99 7.26 8.57 6.49
N PHE A 100 7.05 7.27 6.31
CA PHE A 100 7.97 6.25 6.76
C PHE A 100 7.89 5.01 5.86
N ASP A 101 9.06 4.55 5.40
CA ASP A 101 9.23 3.29 4.69
C ASP A 101 10.16 2.38 5.51
N PRO A 102 9.65 1.26 6.06
CA PRO A 102 10.44 0.36 6.90
C PRO A 102 11.62 -0.29 6.14
N ARG A 103 11.60 -0.35 4.80
CA ARG A 103 12.69 -0.96 4.01
C ARG A 103 13.94 -0.10 3.97
N HIS A 104 13.80 1.20 4.20
CA HIS A 104 14.90 2.15 4.25
C HIS A 104 15.29 2.50 5.70
N PHE A 105 14.68 1.85 6.69
CA PHE A 105 14.98 2.10 8.09
C PHE A 105 16.20 1.28 8.55
N THR A 106 17.27 1.98 8.91
CA THR A 106 18.43 1.40 9.59
C THR A 106 18.39 1.75 11.07
N PRO A 107 18.18 0.79 11.99
CA PRO A 107 18.18 1.06 13.42
C PRO A 107 19.54 1.60 13.88
N LYS A 108 19.57 2.78 14.48
CA LYS A 108 20.77 3.28 15.15
C LYS A 108 20.87 2.60 16.52
N GLY A 109 21.63 1.52 16.62
CA GLY A 109 21.89 0.85 17.91
C GLY A 109 22.10 -0.67 17.88
N MET A 110 22.10 -1.31 16.72
CA MET A 110 22.55 -2.71 16.59
C MET A 110 24.01 -2.72 16.11
N ILE A 111 24.94 -2.52 17.05
CA ILE A 111 26.36 -2.93 16.96
C ILE A 111 26.62 -3.80 18.18
#